data_AF-A0A7C4B1S6-F1
#
_entry.id   AF-A0A7C4B1S6-F1
#
_cell.length_a   1.000
_cell.length_b   1.000
_cell.length_c   1.000
_cell.angle_alpha   90.00
_cell.angle_beta   90.00
_cell.angle_gamma   90.00
#
_symmetry.space_group_name_H-M   'P 1'
#
loop_
_entity.id
_entity.type
_entity.pdbx_description
1 polymer ?
#
loop_
_entity_poly.entity_id
_entity_poly.type
_entity_poly.pdbx_seq_one_letter_code
_entity_poly.pdbx_strand_id
1 'polypeptide(L)'
;MYDLRFAINMEVEGEGYYRHQAQKNRGNALHKVFSDLAEEEFRHAALLRDCEMGRPFTGGDLSSNVFDGLSDFNAETKASPEQADAYRLALDMEKKSIELYEKLRAETQGADEMFEFLIAQEKEHYRVFEEILKLVNRPNEWVESAEFGTREEY
;
A
#
# COMPACT_ATOMS: atom_id res chain seq x y z
N MET A 1 9.51 -24.23 3.99
CA MET A 1 9.82 -23.37 5.13
C MET A 1 10.09 -22.01 4.54
N TYR A 2 9.12 -21.09 4.66
CA TYR A 2 9.36 -19.72 4.24
C TYR A 2 10.32 -19.12 5.26
N ASP A 3 11.42 -18.55 4.78
CA ASP A 3 12.48 -18.03 5.64
C ASP A 3 12.19 -16.55 5.93
N LEU A 4 12.50 -16.07 7.14
CA LEU A 4 12.50 -14.65 7.49
C LEU A 4 13.27 -13.82 6.46
N ARG A 5 14.31 -14.40 5.86
CA ARG A 5 15.05 -13.78 4.75
C ARG A 5 14.21 -13.46 3.52
N PHE A 6 13.24 -14.31 3.21
CA PHE A 6 12.31 -14.07 2.11
C PHE A 6 11.41 -12.88 2.44
N ALA A 7 10.89 -12.81 3.66
CA ALA A 7 10.12 -11.66 4.12
C ALA A 7 10.94 -10.36 4.09
N ILE A 8 12.19 -10.39 4.58
CA ILE A 8 13.10 -9.23 4.53
C ILE A 8 13.33 -8.76 3.09
N ASN A 9 13.51 -9.68 2.13
CA ASN A 9 13.71 -9.31 0.73
C ASN A 9 12.46 -8.66 0.13
N MET A 10 11.29 -9.20 0.45
CA MET A 10 10.01 -8.67 -0.01
C MET A 10 9.80 -7.23 0.47
N GLU A 11 10.10 -6.92 1.74
CA GLU A 11 10.05 -5.55 2.28
C GLU A 11 11.06 -4.61 1.59
N VAL A 12 12.28 -5.09 1.31
CA VAL A 12 13.30 -4.29 0.58
C VAL A 12 12.87 -4.02 -0.86
N GLU A 13 12.23 -4.98 -1.52
CA GLU A 13 11.65 -4.81 -2.86
C GLU A 13 10.46 -3.84 -2.82
N GLY A 14 9.61 -3.94 -1.80
CA GLY A 14 8.51 -3.02 -1.50
C GLY A 14 8.99 -1.58 -1.33
N GLU A 15 9.96 -1.37 -0.45
CA GLU A 15 10.63 -0.07 -0.26
C GLU A 15 11.13 0.48 -1.59
N GLY A 16 11.88 -0.33 -2.35
CA GLY A 16 12.45 0.09 -3.64
C GLY A 16 11.37 0.50 -4.64
N TYR A 17 10.29 -0.27 -4.72
CA TYR A 17 9.15 0.01 -5.58
C TYR A 17 8.45 1.31 -5.18
N TYR A 18 8.16 1.51 -3.90
CA TYR A 18 7.49 2.73 -3.42
C TYR A 18 8.37 3.97 -3.54
N ARG A 19 9.68 3.88 -3.29
CA ARG A 19 10.60 4.99 -3.60
C ARG A 19 10.59 5.36 -5.08
N HIS A 20 10.52 4.37 -5.97
CA HIS A 20 10.42 4.63 -7.40
C HIS A 20 9.10 5.31 -7.78
N GLN A 21 7.97 4.84 -7.26
CA GLN A 21 6.65 5.44 -7.50
C GLN A 21 6.55 6.85 -6.91
N ALA A 22 7.14 7.10 -5.74
CA ALA A 22 7.24 8.43 -5.16
C ALA A 22 7.97 9.38 -6.11
N GLN A 23 9.08 8.96 -6.71
CA GLN A 23 9.82 9.77 -7.69
C GLN A 23 8.99 10.11 -8.93
N LYS A 24 8.24 9.14 -9.46
CA LYS A 24 7.34 9.34 -10.60
C LYS A 24 6.19 10.31 -10.29
N ASN A 25 5.78 10.39 -9.03
CA ASN A 25 4.65 11.20 -8.59
C ASN A 25 5.03 12.51 -7.87
N ARG A 26 6.30 12.95 -7.92
CA ARG A 26 6.81 14.18 -7.25
C ARG A 26 5.97 15.46 -7.42
N GLY A 27 5.14 15.53 -8.45
CA GLY A 27 4.28 16.68 -8.73
C GLY A 27 2.86 16.61 -8.16
N ASN A 28 2.50 15.56 -7.40
CA ASN A 28 1.15 15.38 -6.88
C ASN A 28 1.14 14.77 -5.46
N ALA A 29 -0.04 14.67 -4.85
CA ALA A 29 -0.24 14.18 -3.49
C ALA A 29 0.26 12.73 -3.27
N LEU A 30 0.29 11.89 -4.32
CA LEU A 30 0.80 10.52 -4.22
C LEU A 30 2.29 10.45 -3.95
N HIS A 31 3.06 11.52 -4.20
CA HIS A 31 4.45 11.58 -3.79
C HIS A 31 4.58 11.29 -2.30
N LYS A 32 3.73 11.92 -1.47
CA LYS A 32 3.75 11.74 -0.02
C LYS A 32 3.32 10.33 0.36
N VAL A 33 2.20 9.85 -0.18
CA VAL A 33 1.69 8.49 0.08
C VAL A 33 2.76 7.42 -0.19
N PHE A 34 3.39 7.45 -1.36
CA PHE A 34 4.45 6.48 -1.69
C PHE A 34 5.74 6.68 -0.89
N SER A 35 6.04 7.91 -0.44
CA SER A 35 7.22 8.15 0.39
C SER A 35 7.01 7.60 1.80
N ASP A 36 5.83 7.83 2.38
CA ASP A 36 5.46 7.34 3.71
C ASP A 36 5.46 5.80 3.74
N LEU A 37 4.84 5.15 2.73
CA LEU A 37 4.87 3.70 2.58
C LEU A 37 6.30 3.16 2.48
N ALA A 38 7.16 3.78 1.65
CA ALA A 38 8.56 3.35 1.55
C ALA A 38 9.32 3.43 2.88
N GLU A 39 8.97 4.36 3.76
CA GLU A 39 9.55 4.43 5.10
C GLU A 39 9.01 3.34 6.03
N GLU A 40 7.74 2.95 5.89
CA GLU A 40 7.12 1.85 6.63
C GLU A 40 7.75 0.50 6.24
N GLU A 41 7.86 0.19 4.95
CA GLU A 41 8.54 -1.03 4.45
C GLU A 41 10.00 -1.13 4.95
N PHE A 42 10.71 0.01 4.98
CA PHE A 42 12.06 0.06 5.53
C PHE A 42 12.10 -0.31 7.02
N ARG A 43 11.13 0.16 7.80
CA ARG A 43 11.00 -0.20 9.23
C ARG A 43 10.60 -1.65 9.41
N HIS A 44 9.71 -2.19 8.58
CA HIS A 44 9.33 -3.60 8.58
C HIS A 44 10.53 -4.52 8.31
N ALA A 45 11.33 -4.21 7.29
CA ALA A 45 12.57 -4.92 7.01
C ALA A 45 13.54 -4.90 8.22
N ALA A 46 13.62 -3.79 8.94
CA ALA A 46 14.43 -3.68 10.16
C ALA A 46 13.88 -4.56 11.30
N LEU A 47 12.57 -4.57 11.52
CA LEU A 47 11.92 -5.42 12.53
C LEU A 47 12.17 -6.91 12.24
N LEU A 48 12.03 -7.34 10.98
CA LEU A 48 12.28 -8.72 10.59
C LEU A 48 13.76 -9.13 10.75
N ARG A 49 14.71 -8.22 10.46
CA ARG A 49 16.14 -8.45 10.70
C ARG A 49 16.44 -8.59 12.19
N ASP A 50 15.83 -7.75 13.02
CA ASP A 50 15.97 -7.83 14.47
C ASP A 50 15.40 -9.16 15.00
N CYS A 51 14.27 -9.62 14.46
CA CYS A 51 13.73 -10.95 14.74
C CYS A 51 14.68 -12.08 14.30
N GLU A 52 15.30 -11.99 13.11
CA GLU A 52 16.31 -12.96 12.63
C GLU A 52 17.51 -13.03 13.59
N MET A 53 17.87 -11.91 14.21
CA MET A 53 18.93 -11.82 15.23
C MET A 53 18.48 -12.23 16.64
N GLY A 54 17.22 -12.64 16.82
CA GLY A 54 16.66 -13.02 18.12
C GLY A 54 16.45 -11.85 19.09
N ARG A 55 16.35 -10.62 18.58
CA ARG A 55 16.04 -9.45 19.39
C ARG A 55 14.53 -9.39 19.67
N PRO A 56 14.11 -9.00 20.88
CA PRO A 56 12.70 -8.92 21.22
C PRO A 56 12.04 -7.75 20.48
N PHE A 57 10.80 -7.93 20.06
CA PHE A 57 9.96 -6.84 19.59
C PHE A 57 9.64 -5.91 20.76
N THR A 58 9.85 -4.61 20.59
CA THR A 58 9.62 -3.59 21.64
C THR A 58 8.35 -2.79 21.41
N GLY A 59 7.45 -3.25 20.53
CA GLY A 59 6.26 -2.53 20.11
C GLY A 59 6.52 -1.60 18.92
N GLY A 60 5.44 -1.26 18.23
CA GLY A 60 5.39 -0.33 17.11
C GLY A 60 4.14 0.54 17.20
N ASP A 61 4.19 1.70 16.57
CA ASP A 61 3.01 2.57 16.46
C ASP A 61 2.19 2.13 15.25
N LEU A 62 0.89 1.88 15.47
CA LEU A 62 -0.05 1.56 14.39
C LEU A 62 -0.56 2.81 13.68
N SER A 63 -0.25 4.02 14.19
CA SER A 63 -0.64 5.27 13.56
C SER A 63 0.17 5.49 12.28
N SER A 64 -0.37 4.98 11.17
CA SER A 64 0.17 5.23 9.84
C SER A 64 -0.26 6.62 9.38
N ASN A 65 0.72 7.48 9.07
CA ASN A 65 0.47 8.81 8.51
C ASN A 65 0.19 8.78 6.99
N VAL A 66 0.12 7.59 6.39
CA VAL A 66 -0.12 7.42 4.95
C VAL A 66 -1.47 8.01 4.53
N PHE A 67 -2.48 7.90 5.39
CA PHE A 67 -3.81 8.48 5.15
C PHE A 67 -3.82 10.01 5.12
N ASP A 68 -2.90 10.68 5.82
CA ASP A 68 -2.80 12.14 5.72
C ASP A 68 -2.45 12.56 4.29
N GLY A 69 -1.62 11.77 3.59
CA GLY A 69 -1.29 12.00 2.19
C GLY A 69 -2.47 11.79 1.24
N LEU A 70 -3.46 10.98 1.62
CA LEU A 70 -4.68 10.76 0.86
C LEU A 70 -5.68 11.91 0.99
N SER A 71 -5.67 12.66 2.09
CA SER A 71 -6.61 13.78 2.28
C SER A 71 -6.41 14.90 1.24
N ASP A 72 -5.18 15.09 0.78
CA ASP A 72 -4.81 16.02 -0.30
C ASP A 72 -4.93 15.40 -1.70
N PHE A 73 -5.31 14.12 -1.81
CA PHE A 73 -5.46 13.44 -3.09
C PHE A 73 -6.77 13.85 -3.77
N ASN A 74 -6.67 14.75 -4.75
CA ASN A 74 -7.79 15.10 -5.60
C ASN A 74 -7.89 14.13 -6.80
N ALA A 75 -8.97 13.35 -6.85
CA ALA A 75 -9.26 12.38 -7.92
C ALA A 75 -9.73 13.02 -9.24
N GLU A 76 -9.75 14.36 -9.35
CA GLU A 76 -10.16 15.09 -10.55
C GLU A 76 -9.36 14.71 -11.82
N THR A 77 -8.13 14.21 -11.66
CA THR A 77 -7.37 13.62 -12.77
C THR A 77 -7.56 12.11 -12.82
N LYS A 78 -8.22 11.61 -13.88
CA LYS A 78 -8.26 10.17 -14.19
C LYS A 78 -6.85 9.60 -14.15
N ALA A 79 -6.66 8.49 -13.43
CA ALA A 79 -5.39 7.77 -13.49
C ALA A 79 -5.15 7.26 -14.90
N SER A 80 -3.90 7.39 -15.37
CA SER A 80 -3.50 6.70 -16.60
C SER A 80 -3.56 5.17 -16.38
N PRO A 81 -3.72 4.36 -17.45
CA PRO A 81 -3.65 2.91 -17.33
C PRO A 81 -2.40 2.43 -16.58
N GLU A 82 -1.26 3.08 -16.82
CA GLU A 82 0.02 2.76 -16.16
C GLU A 82 0.00 3.06 -14.65
N GLN A 83 -0.74 4.09 -14.22
CA GLN A 83 -0.94 4.40 -12.80
C GLN A 83 -1.90 3.41 -12.15
N ALA A 84 -2.99 3.04 -12.83
CA ALA A 84 -3.92 2.02 -12.34
C ALA A 84 -3.23 0.66 -12.15
N ASP A 85 -2.36 0.26 -13.08
CA ASP A 85 -1.57 -0.96 -12.97
C ASP A 85 -0.55 -0.89 -11.84
N ALA A 86 0.04 0.29 -11.58
CA ALA A 86 0.92 0.49 -10.44
C ALA A 86 0.21 0.27 -9.09
N TYR A 87 -1.04 0.72 -8.94
CA TYR A 87 -1.82 0.49 -7.71
C TYR A 87 -2.27 -0.96 -7.58
N ARG A 88 -2.62 -1.63 -8.69
CA ARG A 88 -2.96 -3.07 -8.67
C ARG A 88 -1.76 -3.92 -8.27
N LEU A 89 -0.56 -3.56 -8.75
CA LEU A 89 0.68 -4.21 -8.35
C LEU A 89 0.94 -4.00 -6.86
N ALA A 90 0.76 -2.78 -6.35
CA ALA A 90 0.90 -2.51 -4.93
C ALA A 90 -0.07 -3.37 -4.08
N LEU A 91 -1.35 -3.45 -4.43
CA LEU A 91 -2.30 -4.34 -3.75
C LEU A 91 -1.86 -5.82 -3.73
N ASP A 92 -1.31 -6.32 -4.84
CA ASP A 92 -0.82 -7.70 -4.91
C ASP A 92 0.42 -7.91 -4.03
N MET A 93 1.30 -6.90 -3.95
CA MET A 93 2.45 -6.91 -3.04
C MET A 93 1.99 -6.96 -1.58
N GLU A 94 1.12 -6.03 -1.17
CA GLU A 94 0.58 -5.99 0.20
C GLU A 94 -0.13 -7.29 0.59
N LYS A 95 -0.94 -7.83 -0.33
CA LYS A 95 -1.62 -9.10 -0.10
C LYS A 95 -0.63 -10.25 0.10
N LYS A 96 0.44 -10.32 -0.69
CA LYS A 96 1.49 -11.32 -0.52
C LYS A 96 2.22 -11.17 0.81
N SER A 97 2.46 -9.94 1.25
CA SER A 97 3.05 -9.66 2.56
C SER A 97 2.17 -10.17 3.69
N ILE A 98 0.88 -9.84 3.66
CA ILE A 98 -0.12 -10.32 4.63
C ILE A 98 -0.13 -11.86 4.69
N GLU A 99 -0.26 -12.52 3.54
CA GLU A 99 -0.31 -13.98 3.47
C GLU A 99 0.98 -14.64 3.97
N LEU A 100 2.13 -14.01 3.73
CA LEU A 100 3.42 -14.48 4.21
C LEU A 100 3.52 -14.36 5.73
N TYR A 101 3.15 -13.21 6.29
CA TYR A 101 3.20 -12.99 7.74
C TYR A 101 2.21 -13.87 8.50
N GLU A 102 1.01 -14.10 7.96
CA GLU A 102 0.05 -15.04 8.55
C GLU A 102 0.62 -16.46 8.61
N LYS A 103 1.38 -16.89 7.60
CA LYS A 103 2.10 -18.18 7.60
C LYS A 103 3.26 -18.21 8.59
N LEU A 104 4.13 -17.19 8.56
CA LEU A 104 5.29 -17.11 9.46
C LEU A 104 4.88 -17.08 10.93
N ARG A 105 3.80 -16.38 11.26
CA ARG A 105 3.20 -16.38 12.60
C ARG A 105 2.74 -17.77 13.02
N ALA A 106 2.11 -18.53 12.12
CA ALA A 106 1.66 -19.89 12.44
C ALA A 106 2.82 -20.88 12.64
N GLU A 107 3.98 -20.62 12.04
CA GLU A 107 5.16 -21.50 12.08
C GLU A 107 6.19 -21.10 13.16
N THR A 108 6.14 -19.87 13.67
CA THR A 108 7.14 -19.31 14.60
C THR A 108 6.60 -19.23 16.03
N GLN A 109 7.36 -19.73 17.00
CA GLN A 109 7.04 -19.54 18.42
C GLN A 109 7.81 -18.35 18.98
N GLY A 110 7.11 -17.36 19.56
CA GLY A 110 7.73 -16.26 20.32
C GLY A 110 7.87 -14.92 19.59
N ALA A 111 7.29 -14.78 18.39
CA ALA A 111 7.25 -13.52 17.64
C ALA A 111 5.83 -13.13 17.19
N ASP A 112 4.80 -13.70 17.82
CA ASP A 112 3.38 -13.49 17.45
C ASP A 112 2.99 -12.01 17.40
N GLU A 113 3.36 -11.24 18.42
CA GLU A 113 3.01 -9.80 18.50
C GLU A 113 3.64 -8.99 17.36
N MET A 114 4.86 -9.32 16.95
CA MET A 114 5.52 -8.65 15.82
C MET A 114 4.80 -8.96 14.52
N PHE A 115 4.47 -10.23 14.26
CA PHE A 115 3.76 -10.59 13.04
C PHE A 115 2.32 -10.04 13.03
N GLU A 116 1.63 -10.00 14.17
CA GLU A 116 0.32 -9.34 14.29
C GLU A 116 0.40 -7.86 13.96
N PHE A 117 1.45 -7.18 14.45
CA PHE A 117 1.73 -5.79 14.11
C PHE A 117 1.96 -5.60 12.61
N LEU A 118 2.86 -6.38 12.01
CA LEU A 118 3.15 -6.31 10.56
C LEU A 118 1.88 -6.59 9.73
N ILE A 119 1.13 -7.64 10.04
CA ILE A 119 -0.14 -7.96 9.37
C ILE A 119 -1.13 -6.80 9.45
N ALA A 120 -1.21 -6.12 10.60
CA ALA A 120 -2.09 -4.97 10.76
C ALA A 120 -1.64 -3.77 9.91
N GLN A 121 -0.33 -3.50 9.81
CA GLN A 121 0.22 -2.46 8.95
C GLN A 121 -0.04 -2.75 7.47
N GLU A 122 0.29 -3.95 6.98
CA GLU A 122 0.07 -4.27 5.55
C GLU A 122 -1.41 -4.28 5.18
N LYS A 123 -2.31 -4.64 6.11
CA LYS A 123 -3.76 -4.51 5.89
C LYS A 123 -4.18 -3.05 5.75
N GLU A 124 -3.50 -2.13 6.41
CA GLU A 124 -3.75 -0.70 6.30
C GLU A 124 -3.20 -0.14 4.99
N HIS A 125 -1.99 -0.54 4.58
CA HIS A 125 -1.42 -0.23 3.26
C HIS A 125 -2.30 -0.74 2.12
N TYR A 126 -2.80 -1.97 2.23
CA TYR A 126 -3.74 -2.54 1.27
C TYR A 126 -5.00 -1.69 1.14
N ARG A 127 -5.57 -1.22 2.27
CA ARG A 127 -6.75 -0.34 2.26
C ARG A 127 -6.49 1.01 1.60
N VAL A 128 -5.30 1.59 1.82
CA VAL A 128 -4.87 2.82 1.14
C VAL A 128 -4.96 2.64 -0.37
N PHE A 129 -4.37 1.58 -0.92
CA PHE A 129 -4.39 1.34 -2.37
C PHE A 129 -5.77 0.94 -2.90
N GLU A 130 -6.59 0.23 -2.11
CA GLU A 130 -7.99 -0.01 -2.46
C GLU A 130 -8.75 1.30 -2.61
N GLU A 131 -8.54 2.25 -1.69
CA GLU A 131 -9.21 3.55 -1.73
C GLU A 131 -8.72 4.40 -2.91
N ILE A 132 -7.41 4.43 -3.17
CA ILE A 132 -6.85 5.08 -4.38
C ILE A 132 -7.51 4.49 -5.62
N LEU A 133 -7.55 3.16 -5.75
CA LEU A 133 -8.17 2.49 -6.90
C LEU A 133 -9.65 2.81 -7.02
N LYS A 134 -10.40 2.86 -5.91
CA LYS A 134 -11.80 3.28 -5.94
C LYS A 134 -11.95 4.70 -6.43
N LEU A 135 -11.13 5.64 -5.94
CA LEU A 135 -11.17 7.05 -6.32
C LEU A 135 -10.83 7.25 -7.80
N VAL A 136 -9.82 6.56 -8.33
CA VAL A 136 -9.41 6.70 -9.74
C VAL A 136 -10.25 5.89 -10.72
N ASN A 137 -10.90 4.82 -10.27
CA ASN A 137 -11.83 4.02 -11.09
C ASN A 137 -13.30 4.44 -10.91
N ARG A 138 -13.61 5.47 -10.10
CA ARG A 138 -14.97 6.05 -10.13
C ARG A 138 -15.26 6.43 -11.58
N PRO A 139 -16.33 5.92 -12.20
CA PRO A 139 -16.71 6.35 -13.54
C PRO A 139 -16.82 7.88 -13.51
N ASN A 140 -16.41 8.67 -14.50
CA ASN A 140 -17.18 8.86 -15.75
C ASN A 140 -18.71 8.71 -15.67
N GLU A 141 -19.33 8.62 -14.48
CA GLU A 141 -20.75 8.38 -14.24
C GLU A 141 -21.61 9.57 -14.68
N TRP A 142 -20.96 10.66 -15.10
CA TRP A 142 -21.59 11.89 -15.58
C TRP A 142 -21.37 12.20 -17.07
N VAL A 143 -20.70 11.34 -17.85
CA VAL A 143 -20.37 11.65 -19.27
C VAL A 143 -20.86 10.62 -20.29
N GLU A 144 -21.60 9.59 -19.87
CA GLU A 144 -22.40 8.76 -20.81
C GLU A 144 -23.91 9.07 -20.74
N SER A 145 -24.30 10.16 -20.06
CA SER A 145 -25.69 10.65 -20.02
C SER A 145 -25.88 12.06 -20.61
N ALA A 146 -24.82 12.66 -21.18
CA ALA A 146 -24.88 14.00 -21.79
C ALA A 146 -24.94 13.98 -23.33
N GLU A 147 -25.10 12.81 -23.97
CA GLU A 147 -25.26 12.66 -25.43
C GLU A 147 -26.70 12.30 -25.86
N PHE A 148 -27.71 12.79 -25.14
CA PHE A 148 -29.06 12.95 -25.70
C PHE A 148 -29.53 14.40 -25.58
N GLY A 149 -28.74 15.29 -26.18
CA GLY A 149 -29.17 16.62 -26.56
C GLY A 149 -29.83 16.59 -27.93
N THR A 150 -31.14 16.29 -27.97
CA THR A 150 -32.05 17.02 -28.86
C THR A 150 -33.39 17.14 -28.13
N ARG A 151 -33.60 18.30 -27.52
CA ARG A 151 -34.95 18.82 -27.34
C ARG A 151 -35.39 19.40 -28.68
N GLU A 152 -36.62 19.11 -29.08
CA GLU A 152 -37.50 20.19 -29.53
C GLU A 152 -38.78 20.15 -28.69
N GLU A 153 -39.14 21.33 -28.21
CA GLU A 153 -40.32 21.62 -27.39
C GLU A 153 -41.52 21.93 -28.32
N TYR A 154 -42.71 21.49 -27.88
CA TYR A 154 -44.07 21.78 -28.37
C TYR A 154 -44.55 21.14 -29.68
#